data_AF-A0A7L5YZH5-F1
#
_entry.id   AF-A0A7L5YZH5-F1
#
_cell.length_a   1.000
_cell.length_b   1.000
_cell.length_c   1.000
_cell.angle_alpha   90.00
_cell.angle_beta   90.00
_cell.angle_gamma   90.00
#
_symmetry.space_group_name_H-M   'P 1'
#
loop_
_entity.id
_entity.type
_entity.pdbx_description
1 polymer ?
#
loop_
_entity_poly.entity_id
_entity_poly.type
_entity_poly.pdbx_seq_one_letter_code
_entity_poly.pdbx_strand_id
1 'polypeptide(L)'
;MAAIGDTVFFNATDGLPGGELWKSDGTTAGTQLVWGQDPEGSPYPYGLSVVNDTLYFITGNVPETRQFWESDGTADGTRMVKVRDKEWLDPPTALTVVGDRLFFFATNTQEGGLWVSDGSISESVKIADVGWDVGQELVVMGDRLFFTQGDKELWTSDGTTAGTVMVTDVDLDLDDHLWWLKYSHNLTVVGDRLFFVADDGVHGSDCGPPMARPRAR
;
A
#
# COMPACT_ATOMS: atom_id res chain seq x y z
N MET A 1 2.32 -9.78 7.74
CA MET A 1 3.58 -10.51 7.99
C MET A 1 4.39 -10.48 6.71
N ALA A 2 5.71 -10.48 6.81
CA ALA A 2 6.63 -10.52 5.66
C ALA A 2 7.80 -11.47 5.99
N ALA A 3 8.66 -11.79 5.04
CA ALA A 3 9.81 -12.67 5.28
C ALA A 3 11.07 -12.21 4.53
N ILE A 4 12.23 -12.38 5.16
CA ILE A 4 13.56 -12.24 4.56
C ILE A 4 14.27 -13.58 4.77
N GLY A 5 14.52 -14.32 3.68
CA GLY A 5 14.98 -15.72 3.77
C GLY A 5 14.03 -16.57 4.63
N ASP A 6 14.59 -17.29 5.61
CA ASP A 6 13.82 -18.14 6.54
C ASP A 6 13.27 -17.37 7.75
N THR A 7 13.48 -16.06 7.84
CA THR A 7 13.02 -15.23 8.94
C THR A 7 11.69 -14.58 8.61
N VAL A 8 10.67 -14.81 9.45
CA VAL A 8 9.35 -14.16 9.34
C VAL A 8 9.27 -12.97 10.27
N PHE A 9 8.77 -11.86 9.74
CA PHE A 9 8.49 -10.62 10.46
C PHE A 9 6.99 -10.43 10.66
N PHE A 10 6.60 -10.06 11.87
CA PHE A 10 5.20 -9.92 12.24
C PHE A 10 5.03 -8.89 13.35
N ASN A 11 3.79 -8.40 13.46
CA ASN A 11 3.38 -7.59 14.58
C ASN A 11 3.04 -8.48 15.78
N ALA A 12 3.56 -8.15 16.96
CA ALA A 12 3.15 -8.76 18.22
C ALA A 12 3.22 -7.74 19.36
N THR A 13 2.71 -8.11 20.53
CA THR A 13 2.74 -7.30 21.76
C THR A 13 3.39 -8.12 22.87
N ASP A 14 4.18 -7.48 23.72
CA ASP A 14 4.74 -8.03 24.95
C ASP A 14 3.76 -7.98 26.14
N GLY A 15 2.51 -7.54 25.91
CA GLY A 15 1.49 -7.35 26.92
C GLY A 15 1.24 -5.88 27.26
N LEU A 16 2.00 -4.94 26.70
CA LEU A 16 1.71 -3.51 26.77
C LEU A 16 0.81 -3.05 25.60
N PRO A 17 0.01 -1.98 25.78
CA PRO A 17 -0.76 -1.41 24.69
C PRO A 17 0.16 -0.93 23.56
N GLY A 18 -0.05 -1.48 22.37
CA GLY A 18 0.82 -1.22 21.23
C GLY A 18 1.23 -2.49 20.51
N GLY A 19 1.69 -2.30 19.28
CA GLY A 19 2.28 -3.38 18.49
C GLY A 19 3.74 -3.10 18.24
N GLU A 20 4.53 -4.16 18.24
CA GLU A 20 5.97 -4.15 18.04
C GLU A 20 6.33 -4.99 16.81
N LEU A 21 7.50 -4.73 16.23
CA LEU A 21 8.04 -5.54 15.17
C LEU A 21 8.86 -6.68 15.77
N TRP A 22 8.43 -7.90 15.50
CA TRP A 22 9.10 -9.13 15.91
C TRP A 22 9.59 -9.91 14.69
N LYS A 23 10.62 -10.72 14.92
CA LYS A 23 11.10 -11.71 13.96
C LYS A 23 11.11 -13.12 14.57
N SER A 24 11.01 -14.14 13.72
CA SER A 24 11.14 -15.54 14.13
C SER A 24 11.73 -16.40 13.00
N ASP A 25 12.54 -17.38 13.39
CA ASP A 25 13.01 -18.49 12.52
C ASP A 25 12.15 -19.76 12.70
N GLY A 26 11.00 -19.65 13.37
CA GLY A 26 10.15 -20.78 13.74
C GLY A 26 10.50 -21.44 15.07
N THR A 27 11.54 -20.99 15.76
CA THR A 27 11.91 -21.46 17.11
C THR A 27 11.61 -20.41 18.18
N THR A 28 11.42 -20.87 19.42
CA THR A 28 11.27 -19.95 20.57
C THR A 28 12.53 -19.10 20.78
N ALA A 29 13.72 -19.68 20.58
CA ALA A 29 14.99 -18.98 20.78
C ALA A 29 15.27 -17.91 19.69
N GLY A 30 14.84 -18.17 18.46
CA GLY A 30 14.95 -17.23 17.35
C GLY A 30 13.80 -16.24 17.25
N THR A 31 12.79 -16.34 18.13
CA THR A 31 11.71 -15.34 18.22
C THR A 31 12.15 -14.16 19.07
N GLN A 32 12.35 -13.01 18.45
CA GLN A 32 13.01 -11.85 19.07
C GLN A 32 12.37 -10.53 18.65
N LEU A 33 12.34 -9.59 19.58
CA LEU A 33 11.95 -8.21 19.32
C LEU A 33 12.99 -7.57 18.38
N VAL A 34 12.53 -7.00 17.29
CA VAL A 34 13.36 -6.19 16.38
C VAL A 34 13.23 -4.72 16.76
N TRP A 35 12.01 -4.25 16.96
CA TRP A 35 11.74 -2.84 17.26
C TRP A 35 10.43 -2.68 18.03
N GLY A 36 10.45 -1.88 19.10
CA GLY A 36 9.26 -1.67 19.95
C GLY A 36 9.25 -0.34 20.73
N GLN A 37 10.22 0.55 20.50
CA GLN A 37 10.30 1.83 21.19
C GLN A 37 10.06 2.98 20.22
N ASP A 38 8.80 3.41 20.13
CA ASP A 38 8.46 4.73 19.60
C ASP A 38 8.38 5.74 20.77
N PRO A 39 9.18 6.81 20.78
CA PRO A 39 9.08 7.89 21.77
C PRO A 39 7.70 8.56 21.84
N GLU A 40 6.89 8.46 20.77
CA GLU A 40 5.58 9.15 20.67
C GLU A 40 4.39 8.33 21.17
N GLY A 41 4.60 7.07 21.58
CA GLY A 41 3.54 6.22 22.10
C GLY A 41 2.87 5.40 20.99
N SER A 42 3.29 4.14 20.96
CA SER A 42 2.96 3.05 20.03
C SER A 42 1.82 3.24 19.03
N PRO A 43 2.18 3.14 17.75
CA PRO A 43 1.27 2.65 16.74
C PRO A 43 1.83 1.41 16.02
N TYR A 44 1.03 0.35 16.03
CA TYR A 44 1.24 -0.95 15.41
C TYR A 44 1.94 -0.87 14.04
N PRO A 45 3.13 -1.47 13.85
CA PRO A 45 3.69 -1.66 12.51
C PRO A 45 2.70 -2.35 11.56
N TYR A 46 2.46 -1.74 10.40
CA TYR A 46 1.63 -2.27 9.33
C TYR A 46 2.29 -2.06 7.97
N GLY A 47 1.71 -2.67 6.93
CA GLY A 47 2.26 -2.60 5.57
C GLY A 47 3.60 -3.31 5.41
N LEU A 48 3.94 -4.29 6.27
CA LEU A 48 5.21 -5.02 6.23
C LEU A 48 5.49 -5.55 4.82
N SER A 49 6.53 -5.02 4.17
CA SER A 49 6.89 -5.33 2.79
C SER A 49 8.40 -5.50 2.67
N VAL A 50 8.85 -6.54 1.96
CA VAL A 50 10.28 -6.82 1.78
C VAL A 50 10.65 -6.62 0.32
N VAL A 51 11.64 -5.76 0.07
CA VAL A 51 12.29 -5.62 -1.23
C VAL A 51 13.80 -5.59 -1.01
N ASN A 52 14.56 -6.34 -1.80
CA ASN A 52 16.03 -6.39 -1.74
C ASN A 52 16.58 -6.60 -0.32
N ASP A 53 16.06 -7.63 0.37
CA ASP A 53 16.39 -8.00 1.76
C ASP A 53 16.22 -6.88 2.80
N THR A 54 15.44 -5.85 2.47
CA THR A 54 15.09 -4.76 3.37
C THR A 54 13.59 -4.79 3.64
N LEU A 55 13.23 -4.78 4.93
CA LEU A 55 11.85 -4.69 5.39
C LEU A 55 11.45 -3.22 5.51
N TYR A 56 10.37 -2.84 4.85
CA TYR A 56 9.70 -1.55 4.96
C TYR A 56 8.38 -1.70 5.70
N PHE A 57 8.08 -0.72 6.54
CA PHE A 57 6.83 -0.70 7.28
C PHE A 57 6.44 0.71 7.70
N ILE A 58 5.17 0.88 8.04
CA ILE A 58 4.62 2.14 8.50
C ILE A 58 4.20 1.95 9.96
N THR A 59 4.46 2.96 10.78
CA THR A 59 3.82 3.15 12.08
C THR A 59 2.90 4.37 11.99
N GLY A 60 1.97 4.51 12.92
CA GLY A 60 1.04 5.62 13.05
C GLY A 60 -0.36 5.27 12.56
N ASN A 61 -1.38 5.65 13.33
CA ASN A 61 -2.78 5.36 13.04
C ASN A 61 -3.52 6.55 12.41
N VAL A 62 -2.94 7.75 12.43
CA VAL A 62 -3.48 8.95 11.80
C VAL A 62 -2.41 9.60 10.92
N PRO A 63 -2.78 10.26 9.81
CA PRO A 63 -1.81 10.77 8.84
C PRO A 63 -0.68 11.60 9.45
N GLU A 64 -0.98 12.43 10.46
CA GLU A 64 -0.05 13.33 11.12
C GLU A 64 1.01 12.62 11.99
N THR A 65 0.73 11.39 12.42
CA THR A 65 1.64 10.57 13.26
C THR A 65 2.25 9.42 12.49
N ARG A 66 1.91 9.25 11.21
CA ARG A 66 2.47 8.16 10.43
C ARG A 66 3.95 8.40 10.19
N GLN A 67 4.72 7.33 10.33
CA GLN A 67 6.16 7.33 10.13
C GLN A 67 6.52 6.13 9.28
N PHE A 68 7.44 6.34 8.35
CA PHE A 68 7.91 5.29 7.47
C PHE A 68 9.27 4.77 7.94
N TRP A 69 9.44 3.46 7.94
CA TRP A 69 10.58 2.79 8.52
C TRP A 69 11.18 1.76 7.57
N GLU A 70 12.49 1.57 7.68
CA GLU A 70 13.23 0.47 7.07
C GLU A 70 13.97 -0.34 8.14
N SER A 71 14.18 -1.63 7.88
CA SER A 71 14.88 -2.56 8.77
C SER A 71 15.59 -3.65 7.99
N ASP A 72 16.82 -3.97 8.41
CA ASP A 72 17.55 -5.18 8.00
C ASP A 72 17.21 -6.41 8.88
N GLY A 73 16.21 -6.27 9.75
CA GLY A 73 15.80 -7.27 10.72
C GLY A 73 16.59 -7.27 12.04
N THR A 74 17.42 -6.25 12.27
CA THR A 74 18.09 -5.99 13.55
C THR A 74 17.57 -4.71 14.20
N ALA A 75 17.71 -4.59 15.52
CA ALA A 75 17.32 -3.38 16.23
C ALA A 75 18.14 -2.16 15.76
N ASP A 76 19.45 -2.33 15.59
CA ASP A 76 20.37 -1.25 15.17
C ASP A 76 20.14 -0.82 13.72
N GLY A 77 19.77 -1.76 12.84
CA GLY A 77 19.44 -1.48 11.45
C GLY A 77 18.00 -1.02 11.23
N THR A 78 17.18 -0.92 12.28
CA THR A 78 15.81 -0.41 12.18
C THR A 78 15.78 1.10 12.39
N ARG A 79 15.38 1.85 11.36
CA ARG A 79 15.38 3.32 11.41
C ARG A 79 14.25 3.95 10.63
N MET A 80 13.83 5.11 11.12
CA MET A 80 12.85 5.96 10.44
C MET A 80 13.48 6.56 9.17
N VAL A 81 12.74 6.48 8.08
CA VAL A 81 13.10 7.05 6.79
C VAL A 81 12.62 8.51 6.74
N LYS A 82 13.51 9.44 7.10
CA LYS A 82 13.26 10.88 6.89
C LYS A 82 13.74 11.28 5.50
N VAL A 83 12.82 11.59 4.60
CA VAL A 83 13.18 12.17 3.30
C VAL A 83 13.31 13.68 3.47
N ARG A 84 14.54 14.17 3.59
CA ARG A 84 14.85 15.56 3.96
C ARG A 84 14.41 16.60 2.91
N ASP A 85 14.24 16.17 1.65
CA ASP A 85 13.94 17.06 0.52
C ASP A 85 12.49 16.92 -0.01
N LYS A 86 11.77 15.89 0.44
CA LYS A 86 10.35 15.68 0.13
C LYS A 86 9.62 15.76 1.47
N GLU A 87 9.12 16.95 1.81
CA GLU A 87 8.19 17.12 2.93
C GLU A 87 6.93 16.31 2.59
N TRP A 88 6.96 15.02 2.87
CA TRP A 88 5.79 14.16 2.78
C TRP A 88 4.75 14.73 3.73
N LEU A 89 3.62 15.16 3.17
CA LEU A 89 2.49 15.62 3.95
C LEU A 89 1.81 14.41 4.60
N ASP A 90 1.66 13.34 3.82
CA ASP A 90 1.31 12.02 4.31
C ASP A 90 2.40 11.02 3.88
N PRO A 91 2.91 10.19 4.81
CA PRO A 91 3.87 9.15 4.47
C PRO A 91 3.24 8.07 3.59
N PRO A 92 4.08 7.26 2.92
CA PRO A 92 3.64 6.18 2.04
C PRO A 92 2.53 5.31 2.62
N THR A 93 1.56 4.94 1.79
CA THR A 93 0.52 3.94 2.08
C THR A 93 0.56 2.83 1.03
N ALA A 94 -0.16 1.74 1.32
CA ALA A 94 -0.32 0.59 0.40
C ALA A 94 1.01 -0.01 -0.11
N LEU A 95 2.03 -0.08 0.76
CA LEU A 95 3.33 -0.69 0.42
C LEU A 95 3.14 -2.07 -0.21
N THR A 96 3.53 -2.20 -1.48
CA THR A 96 3.30 -3.41 -2.28
C THR A 96 4.49 -3.70 -3.16
N VAL A 97 4.95 -4.95 -3.15
CA VAL A 97 6.13 -5.36 -3.92
C VAL A 97 5.69 -6.11 -5.18
N VAL A 98 6.25 -5.71 -6.33
CA VAL A 98 6.13 -6.45 -7.60
C VAL A 98 7.51 -6.63 -8.20
N GLY A 99 7.98 -7.89 -8.22
CA GLY A 99 9.36 -8.19 -8.58
C GLY A 99 10.32 -7.62 -7.55
N ASP A 100 11.24 -6.78 -8.02
CA ASP A 100 12.28 -6.09 -7.26
C ASP A 100 11.94 -4.63 -6.91
N ARG A 101 10.67 -4.24 -7.08
CA ARG A 101 10.22 -2.86 -6.90
C ARG A 101 9.16 -2.76 -5.81
N LEU A 102 9.29 -1.74 -4.98
CA LEU A 102 8.30 -1.34 -3.99
C LEU A 102 7.45 -0.20 -4.57
N PHE A 103 6.15 -0.39 -4.50
CA PHE A 103 5.13 0.57 -4.93
C PHE A 103 4.34 1.05 -3.73
N PHE A 104 3.96 2.31 -3.77
CA PHE A 104 3.21 2.95 -2.71
C PHE A 104 2.56 4.23 -3.20
N PHE A 105 1.48 4.64 -2.55
CA PHE A 105 0.96 5.99 -2.70
C PHE A 105 1.59 6.92 -1.68
N ALA A 106 1.88 8.15 -2.07
CA ALA A 106 2.37 9.15 -1.13
C ALA A 106 2.11 10.57 -1.65
N THR A 107 1.96 11.51 -0.71
CA THR A 107 1.73 12.94 -0.96
C THR A 107 2.84 13.78 -0.34
N ASN A 108 3.33 14.78 -1.07
CA ASN A 108 4.19 15.81 -0.54
C ASN A 108 3.53 17.19 -0.70
N THR A 109 4.19 18.27 -0.28
CA THR A 109 3.64 19.64 -0.36
C THR A 109 3.28 20.13 -1.77
N GLN A 110 3.70 19.42 -2.82
CA GLN A 110 3.55 19.82 -4.22
C GLN A 110 2.73 18.82 -5.05
N GLU A 111 2.69 17.55 -4.66
CA GLU A 111 2.13 16.48 -5.50
C GLU A 111 1.71 15.23 -4.69
N GLY A 112 0.64 14.58 -5.16
CA GLY A 112 0.25 13.21 -4.78
C GLY A 112 0.45 12.26 -5.95
N GLY A 113 0.64 10.96 -5.68
CA GLY A 113 0.81 10.00 -6.76
C GLY A 113 1.08 8.57 -6.35
N LEU A 114 1.15 7.71 -7.38
CA LEU A 114 1.75 6.39 -7.30
C LEU A 114 3.26 6.52 -7.51
N TRP A 115 4.03 5.98 -6.58
CA TRP A 115 5.48 6.01 -6.58
C TRP A 115 6.04 4.59 -6.69
N VAL A 116 7.25 4.51 -7.26
CA VAL A 116 8.04 3.29 -7.33
C VAL A 116 9.43 3.52 -6.77
N SER A 117 9.96 2.54 -6.05
CA SER A 117 11.31 2.50 -5.49
C SER A 117 11.96 1.15 -5.78
N ASP A 118 13.28 1.15 -5.92
CA ASP A 118 14.14 -0.04 -5.97
C ASP A 118 14.62 -0.48 -4.57
N GLY A 119 14.03 0.07 -3.51
CA GLY A 119 14.48 -0.08 -2.12
C GLY A 119 15.12 1.21 -1.58
N SER A 120 15.58 2.12 -2.43
CA SER A 120 15.98 3.46 -1.96
C SER A 120 14.77 4.40 -1.95
N ILE A 121 14.21 4.66 -0.77
CA ILE A 121 13.02 5.52 -0.67
C ILE A 121 13.34 6.96 -1.07
N SER A 122 14.55 7.44 -0.76
CA SER A 122 15.03 8.76 -1.20
C SER A 122 15.02 8.91 -2.72
N GLU A 123 15.24 7.82 -3.46
CA GLU A 123 15.33 7.81 -4.92
C GLU A 123 14.02 7.37 -5.60
N SER A 124 12.93 7.26 -4.82
CA SER A 124 11.62 6.90 -5.37
C SER A 124 11.15 7.87 -6.44
N VAL A 125 10.56 7.33 -7.50
CA VAL A 125 10.08 8.06 -8.67
C VAL A 125 8.56 8.02 -8.72
N LYS A 126 7.92 9.17 -8.91
CA LYS A 126 6.48 9.24 -9.17
C LYS A 126 6.21 8.75 -10.59
N ILE A 127 5.34 7.75 -10.72
CA ILE A 127 4.99 7.17 -12.03
C ILE A 127 3.59 7.55 -12.50
N ALA A 128 2.71 7.99 -11.60
CA ALA A 128 1.42 8.56 -12.00
C ALA A 128 0.97 9.65 -11.03
N ASP A 129 0.39 10.71 -11.59
CA ASP A 129 -0.40 11.67 -10.84
C ASP A 129 -1.82 11.14 -10.75
N VAL A 130 -2.18 10.68 -9.55
CA VAL A 130 -3.50 10.12 -9.23
C VAL A 130 -4.27 11.06 -8.30
N GLY A 131 -3.83 12.31 -8.17
CA GLY A 131 -4.42 13.31 -7.28
C GLY A 131 -4.04 13.11 -5.81
N TRP A 132 -4.75 13.85 -4.96
CA TRP A 132 -4.48 13.94 -3.51
C TRP A 132 -5.24 12.90 -2.69
N ASP A 133 -6.29 12.31 -3.27
CA ASP A 133 -7.09 11.25 -2.64
C ASP A 133 -6.37 9.91 -2.81
N VAL A 134 -5.22 9.74 -2.18
CA VAL A 134 -4.37 8.58 -2.43
C VAL A 134 -5.09 7.25 -2.14
N GLY A 135 -5.07 6.36 -3.14
CA GLY A 135 -5.65 5.04 -3.07
C GLY A 135 -5.22 4.28 -1.82
N GLN A 136 -6.16 3.55 -1.20
CA GLN A 136 -5.89 2.78 0.02
C GLN A 136 -5.35 1.38 -0.27
N GLU A 137 -5.48 0.90 -1.51
CA GLU A 137 -5.21 -0.48 -1.87
C GLU A 137 -4.45 -0.59 -3.21
N LEU A 138 -3.38 -1.37 -3.19
CA LEU A 138 -2.65 -1.85 -4.36
C LEU A 138 -2.74 -3.39 -4.34
N VAL A 139 -3.16 -4.00 -5.44
CA VAL A 139 -3.17 -5.46 -5.58
C VAL A 139 -2.31 -5.92 -6.74
N VAL A 140 -1.63 -7.04 -6.53
CA VAL A 140 -0.75 -7.66 -7.53
C VAL A 140 -1.50 -8.76 -8.26
N MET A 141 -1.52 -8.71 -9.60
CA MET A 141 -1.99 -9.81 -10.44
C MET A 141 -0.96 -10.05 -11.56
N GLY A 142 -0.24 -11.17 -11.45
CA GLY A 142 0.89 -11.44 -12.32
C GLY A 142 2.04 -10.47 -12.06
N ASP A 143 2.51 -9.79 -13.10
CA ASP A 143 3.59 -8.81 -13.09
C ASP A 143 3.09 -7.35 -13.04
N ARG A 144 1.78 -7.16 -12.81
CA ARG A 144 1.13 -5.85 -12.80
C ARG A 144 0.48 -5.52 -11.47
N LEU A 145 0.38 -4.22 -11.24
CA LEU A 145 -0.44 -3.64 -10.19
C LEU A 145 -1.80 -3.22 -10.71
N PHE A 146 -2.78 -3.32 -9.83
CA PHE A 146 -4.13 -2.78 -10.01
C PHE A 146 -4.54 -2.02 -8.77
N PHE A 147 -5.27 -0.93 -8.98
CA PHE A 147 -5.75 -0.07 -7.91
C PHE A 147 -6.94 0.74 -8.38
N THR A 148 -7.71 1.27 -7.43
CA THR A 148 -8.79 2.22 -7.71
C THR A 148 -8.39 3.61 -7.27
N GLN A 149 -8.81 4.61 -8.04
CA GLN A 149 -8.53 6.01 -7.77
C GLN A 149 -9.77 6.88 -8.02
N GLY A 150 -9.87 8.02 -7.32
CA GLY A 150 -10.95 8.98 -7.51
C GLY A 150 -12.31 8.38 -7.15
N ASP A 151 -13.26 8.47 -8.07
CA ASP A 151 -14.60 7.86 -7.99
C ASP A 151 -14.63 6.36 -8.30
N LYS A 152 -13.49 5.67 -8.11
CA LYS A 152 -13.23 4.23 -8.34
C LYS A 152 -12.91 3.82 -9.76
N GLU A 153 -12.39 4.74 -10.57
CA GLU A 153 -11.68 4.37 -11.80
C GLU A 153 -10.68 3.25 -11.49
N LEU A 154 -10.74 2.18 -12.27
CA LEU A 154 -9.80 1.07 -12.14
C LEU A 154 -8.57 1.39 -12.98
N TRP A 155 -7.40 1.37 -12.35
CA TRP A 155 -6.11 1.63 -12.97
C TRP A 155 -5.22 0.38 -12.93
N THR A 156 -4.27 0.32 -13.86
CA THR A 156 -3.21 -0.68 -13.87
C THR A 156 -1.84 -0.03 -14.07
N SER A 157 -0.79 -0.66 -13.55
CA SER A 157 0.60 -0.23 -13.76
C SER A 157 1.54 -1.42 -14.00
N ASP A 158 2.49 -1.27 -14.92
CA ASP A 158 3.71 -2.10 -15.01
C ASP A 158 4.91 -1.49 -14.28
N GLY A 159 4.65 -0.40 -13.54
CA GLY A 159 5.64 0.38 -12.82
C GLY A 159 6.42 1.38 -13.65
N THR A 160 5.94 1.71 -14.85
CA THR A 160 6.42 2.85 -15.64
C THR A 160 5.32 3.90 -15.79
N THR A 161 5.67 5.16 -16.06
CA THR A 161 4.68 6.20 -16.36
C THR A 161 3.84 5.87 -17.59
N ALA A 162 4.45 5.34 -18.64
CA ALA A 162 3.75 4.99 -19.87
C ALA A 162 2.78 3.81 -19.71
N GLY A 163 3.14 2.85 -18.85
CA GLY A 163 2.32 1.66 -18.57
C GLY A 163 1.38 1.81 -17.38
N THR A 164 1.31 2.99 -16.76
CA THR A 164 0.32 3.33 -15.74
C THR A 164 -0.87 4.00 -16.39
N VAL A 165 -1.96 3.25 -16.56
CA VAL A 165 -3.12 3.67 -17.35
C VAL A 165 -4.42 3.25 -16.69
N MET A 166 -5.47 4.04 -16.91
CA MET A 166 -6.83 3.67 -16.56
C MET A 166 -7.29 2.49 -17.42
N VAL A 167 -7.80 1.45 -16.77
CA VAL A 167 -8.40 0.27 -17.39
C VAL A 167 -9.86 0.55 -17.73
N THR A 168 -10.61 1.06 -16.76
CA THR A 168 -12.00 1.46 -16.95
C THR A 168 -12.36 2.59 -16.01
N ASP A 169 -13.11 3.52 -16.56
CA ASP A 169 -13.90 4.47 -15.79
C ASP A 169 -15.04 3.70 -15.13
N VAL A 170 -15.21 3.91 -13.84
CA VAL A 170 -16.28 3.32 -13.05
C VAL A 170 -17.11 4.48 -12.54
N ASP A 171 -17.87 5.09 -13.44
CA ASP A 171 -18.76 6.21 -13.11
C ASP A 171 -19.85 5.72 -12.16
N LEU A 172 -19.60 5.95 -10.88
CA LEU A 172 -20.54 5.72 -9.81
C LEU A 172 -21.46 6.94 -9.76
N ASP A 173 -22.53 6.96 -10.57
CA ASP A 173 -23.65 7.93 -10.48
C ASP A 173 -24.47 7.65 -9.20
N LEU A 174 -23.75 7.60 -8.07
CA LEU A 174 -24.27 7.33 -6.76
C LEU A 174 -24.93 8.61 -6.26
N ASP A 175 -26.25 8.50 -6.07
CA ASP A 175 -27.03 9.44 -5.25
C ASP A 175 -26.28 9.74 -3.95
N ASP A 176 -26.38 10.98 -3.47
CA ASP A 176 -25.74 11.52 -2.25
C ASP A 176 -26.06 10.73 -0.97
N HIS A 177 -26.87 9.68 -1.05
CA HIS A 177 -27.23 8.78 0.04
C HIS A 177 -26.39 7.50 0.12
N LEU A 178 -25.50 7.22 -0.84
CA LEU A 178 -24.60 6.04 -0.85
C LEU A 178 -23.11 6.42 -0.84
N TRP A 179 -22.77 7.60 -0.30
CA TRP A 179 -21.40 8.11 -0.24
C TRP A 179 -20.40 7.18 0.47
N TRP A 180 -20.83 6.30 1.38
CA TRP A 180 -19.93 5.32 2.01
C TRP A 180 -19.44 4.25 1.01
N LEU A 181 -20.18 4.00 -0.07
CA LEU A 181 -19.71 3.15 -1.15
C LEU A 181 -18.65 3.85 -2.00
N LYS A 182 -18.57 5.18 -2.05
CA LYS A 182 -17.50 5.88 -2.80
C LYS A 182 -16.12 5.60 -2.21
N TYR A 183 -16.03 5.38 -0.90
CA TYR A 183 -14.78 5.14 -0.18
C TYR A 183 -14.49 3.65 0.11
N SER A 184 -15.34 2.73 -0.36
CA SER A 184 -15.09 1.29 -0.19
C SER A 184 -14.21 0.75 -1.32
N HIS A 185 -12.91 0.68 -1.07
CA HIS A 185 -11.95 0.03 -1.96
C HIS A 185 -11.97 -1.46 -1.64
N ASN A 186 -12.42 -2.27 -2.60
CA ASN A 186 -12.32 -3.72 -2.52
C ASN A 186 -11.83 -4.20 -3.87
N LEU A 187 -10.52 -4.43 -3.98
CA LEU A 187 -9.93 -5.18 -5.07
C LEU A 187 -9.48 -6.53 -4.54
N THR A 188 -9.76 -7.60 -5.27
CA THR A 188 -9.32 -8.94 -4.89
C THR A 188 -8.94 -9.74 -6.11
N VAL A 189 -7.79 -10.38 -6.05
CA VAL A 189 -7.31 -11.28 -7.10
C VAL A 189 -7.64 -12.71 -6.71
N VAL A 190 -8.34 -13.43 -7.59
CA VAL A 190 -8.59 -14.86 -7.45
C VAL A 190 -8.12 -15.57 -8.72
N GLY A 191 -7.00 -16.27 -8.61
CA GLY A 191 -6.34 -16.88 -9.77
C GLY A 191 -5.86 -15.81 -10.75
N ASP A 192 -6.36 -15.87 -11.98
CA ASP A 192 -6.06 -14.95 -13.08
C ASP A 192 -7.10 -13.83 -13.24
N ARG A 193 -7.97 -13.64 -12.24
CA ARG A 193 -9.07 -12.69 -12.29
C ARG A 193 -9.00 -11.67 -11.18
N LEU A 194 -9.16 -10.40 -11.56
CA LEU A 194 -9.39 -9.29 -10.66
C LEU A 194 -10.90 -9.09 -10.46
N PHE A 195 -11.32 -9.07 -9.21
CA PHE A 195 -12.67 -8.73 -8.77
C PHE A 195 -12.63 -7.39 -8.06
N PHE A 196 -13.62 -6.55 -8.34
CA PHE A 196 -13.79 -5.26 -7.68
C PHE A 196 -15.28 -4.94 -7.56
N VAL A 197 -15.63 -4.10 -6.59
CA VAL A 197 -17.02 -3.64 -6.42
C VAL A 197 -17.19 -2.31 -7.13
N ALA A 198 -18.03 -2.32 -8.16
CA ALA A 198 -18.50 -1.16 -8.89
C ALA A 198 -20.03 -1.10 -8.82
N ASP A 199 -20.58 0.11 -8.81
CA ASP A 199 -22.01 0.36 -9.01
C ASP A 199 -22.15 1.11 -10.34
N ASP A 200 -22.75 0.48 -11.36
CA ASP A 200 -22.82 1.09 -12.69
C ASP A 200 -23.91 2.17 -12.82
N GLY A 201 -24.52 2.58 -11.70
CA GLY A 201 -25.60 3.56 -11.66
C GLY A 201 -26.91 3.09 -12.29
N VAL A 202 -26.96 1.86 -12.81
CA VAL A 202 -28.13 1.29 -13.52
C VAL A 202 -28.64 0.04 -12.81
N HIS A 203 -27.76 -0.71 -12.17
CA HIS A 203 -28.02 -1.97 -11.47
C HIS A 203 -27.29 -1.95 -10.13
N GLY A 204 -27.96 -1.42 -9.10
CA GLY A 204 -27.36 -1.21 -7.78
C GLY A 204 -26.60 -2.43 -7.26
N SER A 205 -25.39 -2.18 -6.73
CA SER A 205 -24.44 -3.12 -6.10
C SER A 205 -24.69 -4.64 -6.30
N ASP A 206 -24.59 -5.12 -7.54
CA ASP A 206 -24.60 -6.57 -7.82
C ASP A 206 -23.17 -7.09 -8.07
N CYS A 207 -22.74 -8.04 -7.24
CA CYS A 207 -21.47 -8.76 -7.38
C CYS A 207 -21.47 -9.61 -8.67
N GLY A 208 -21.13 -9.01 -9.82
CA GLY A 208 -21.05 -9.68 -11.12
C GLY A 208 -19.63 -9.75 -11.69
N PRO A 209 -19.26 -10.82 -12.44
CA PRO A 209 -17.97 -10.89 -13.11
C PRO A 209 -17.88 -9.83 -14.24
N PRO A 210 -16.67 -9.33 -14.57
CA PRO A 210 -16.52 -8.20 -15.47
C PRO A 210 -16.97 -8.59 -16.89
N MET A 211 -18.03 -7.96 -17.39
CA MET A 211 -18.28 -7.86 -18.83
C MET A 211 -17.69 -6.55 -19.35
N ALA A 212 -16.39 -6.57 -19.66
CA ALA A 212 -15.80 -5.53 -20.47
C ALA A 212 -16.42 -5.60 -21.88
N ARG A 213 -17.25 -4.61 -22.24
CA ARG A 213 -17.50 -4.28 -23.64
C ARG A 213 -16.79 -2.96 -23.94
N PRO A 214 -15.86 -2.92 -24.91
CA PRO A 214 -15.25 -1.66 -25.31
C PRO A 214 -16.34 -0.80 -25.95
N ARG A 215 -16.57 0.42 -25.44
CA ARG A 215 -17.31 1.43 -26.19
C ARG A 215 -16.42 1.87 -27.35
N ALA A 216 -16.91 1.65 -28.57
CA ALA A 216 -16.26 2.08 -29.79
C ALA A 216 -16.55 3.56 -30.05
N ARG A 217 -15.45 4.32 -30.21
CA ARG A 217 -15.28 5.68 -30.73
C ARG A 217 -15.81 6.84 -29.90
#